data_AF-A0A1Y1M7G6-F1
#
_entry.id   AF-A0A1Y1M7G6-F1
#
_cell.length_a   1.000
_cell.length_b   1.000
_cell.length_c   1.000
_cell.angle_alpha   90.00
_cell.angle_beta   90.00
_cell.angle_gamma   90.00
#
_symmetry.space_group_name_H-M   'P 1'
#
loop_
_entity.id
_entity.type
_entity.pdbx_description
1 polymer ?
#
loop_
_entity_poly.entity_id
_entity_poly.type
_entity_poly.pdbx_seq_one_letter_code
_entity_poly.pdbx_strand_id
1 'polypeptide(L)'
;MTEQEGPKSPDGGGKQRVVLSETELSGLAQNELVDRWKRQDIYVSGLEEKLGQQEGDIADLRQTLEKAQLQLSESQQREKVLVRRLAAKEQESQDLVVSKRFRKRWSGSNVHDRKWFIFTV
;
A
#
# COMPACT_ATOMS: atom_id res chain seq x y z
N MET A 1 -21.57 12.65 14.12
CA MET A 1 -20.70 12.71 15.31
C MET A 1 -20.02 11.37 15.42
N THR A 2 -18.88 11.22 14.77
CA THR A 2 -18.09 9.98 14.76
C THR A 2 -17.15 10.03 15.95
N GLU A 3 -17.46 9.25 16.98
CA GLU A 3 -16.57 8.99 18.11
C GLU A 3 -15.27 8.38 17.58
N GLN A 4 -14.19 9.12 17.75
CA GLN A 4 -12.83 8.62 17.57
C GLN A 4 -12.49 7.83 18.84
N GLU A 5 -12.46 6.50 18.74
CA GLU A 5 -11.81 5.68 19.75
C GLU A 5 -10.31 6.02 19.76
N GLY A 6 -9.85 6.62 20.86
CA GLY A 6 -8.44 6.85 21.11
C GLY A 6 -7.65 5.53 21.15
N PRO A 7 -6.32 5.59 21.01
CA PRO A 7 -5.49 4.39 20.90
C PRO A 7 -5.67 3.54 22.15
N LYS A 8 -6.30 2.37 21.96
CA LYS A 8 -6.40 1.28 22.92
C LYS A 8 -4.99 0.95 23.40
N SER A 9 -4.66 1.42 24.60
CA SER A 9 -3.40 1.07 25.26
C SER A 9 -3.28 -0.45 25.28
N PRO A 10 -2.15 -1.02 24.83
CA PRO A 10 -2.00 -2.45 24.83
C PRO A 10 -1.98 -2.91 26.29
N ASP A 11 -3.06 -3.61 26.62
CA ASP A 11 -3.25 -4.42 27.80
C ASP A 11 -1.96 -5.18 28.14
N GLY A 12 -1.20 -4.62 29.09
CA GLY A 12 0.01 -5.19 29.66
C GLY A 12 -0.30 -5.79 31.02
N GLY A 13 -1.35 -6.61 31.11
CA GLY A 13 -1.64 -7.39 32.31
C GLY A 13 -0.44 -8.25 32.71
N GLY A 14 0.23 -7.88 33.80
CA GLY A 14 1.04 -8.83 34.58
C GLY A 14 2.43 -8.36 35.03
N LYS A 15 3.03 -7.32 34.44
CA LYS A 15 4.40 -6.93 34.81
C LYS A 15 4.53 -5.40 34.79
N GLN A 16 4.29 -4.77 35.93
CA GLN A 16 4.51 -3.33 36.10
C GLN A 16 5.96 -3.07 36.48
N ARG A 17 6.56 -2.04 35.89
CA ARG A 17 7.88 -1.54 36.26
C ARG A 17 7.93 -1.24 37.76
N VAL A 18 8.89 -1.81 38.46
CA VAL A 18 9.15 -1.47 39.86
C VAL A 18 9.96 -0.18 39.89
N VAL A 19 9.44 0.85 40.55
CA VAL A 19 10.12 2.13 40.77
C VAL A 19 10.21 2.34 42.27
N LEU A 20 11.44 2.55 42.78
CA LEU A 20 11.70 2.77 44.20
C LEU A 20 12.34 4.14 44.40
N SER A 21 11.86 4.88 45.38
CA SER A 21 12.51 6.09 45.87
C SER A 21 13.66 5.75 46.82
N GLU A 22 14.60 6.67 46.99
CA GLU A 22 15.81 6.48 47.80
C GLU A 22 15.48 6.24 49.30
N THR A 23 14.40 6.83 49.79
CA THR A 23 13.88 6.62 51.15
C THR A 23 13.29 5.23 51.33
N GLU A 24 12.59 4.70 50.34
CA GLU A 24 12.07 3.32 50.36
C GLU A 24 13.21 2.32 50.27
N LEU A 25 14.22 2.58 49.43
CA LEU A 25 15.38 1.70 49.29
C LEU A 25 16.14 1.52 50.62
N SER A 26 16.25 2.60 51.39
CA SER A 26 16.97 2.65 52.67
C SER A 26 16.22 1.93 53.80
N GLY A 27 14.90 1.77 53.69
CA GLY A 27 14.04 1.17 54.72
C GLY A 27 13.63 -0.28 54.46
N LEU A 28 14.00 -0.86 53.32
CA LEU A 28 13.55 -2.21 52.92
C LEU A 28 14.33 -3.32 53.60
N ALA A 29 13.61 -4.37 53.99
CA ALA A 29 14.23 -5.61 54.42
C ALA A 29 14.80 -6.39 53.21
N GLN A 30 15.82 -7.21 53.45
CA GLN A 30 16.54 -7.94 52.39
C GLN A 30 15.62 -8.84 51.55
N ASN A 31 14.65 -9.51 52.18
CA ASN A 31 13.66 -10.33 51.52
C ASN A 31 12.75 -9.52 50.57
N GLU A 32 12.32 -8.33 50.98
CA GLU A 32 11.48 -7.46 50.15
C GLU A 32 12.25 -6.91 48.95
N LEU A 33 13.55 -6.64 49.12
CA LEU A 33 14.43 -6.25 48.02
C LEU A 33 14.57 -7.38 46.99
N VAL A 34 14.76 -8.63 47.45
CA VAL A 34 14.84 -9.80 46.59
C VAL A 34 13.55 -10.01 45.79
N ASP A 35 12.38 -9.87 46.43
CA ASP A 35 11.09 -10.02 45.74
C ASP A 35 10.85 -8.91 44.71
N ARG A 36 11.22 -7.67 45.04
CA ARG A 36 11.13 -6.52 44.10
C ARG A 36 12.10 -6.68 42.93
N TRP A 37 13.32 -7.17 43.18
CA TRP A 37 14.29 -7.47 42.14
C TRP A 37 13.76 -8.55 41.18
N LYS A 38 13.22 -9.65 41.70
CA LYS A 38 12.61 -10.72 40.87
C LYS A 38 11.46 -10.19 40.01
N ARG A 39 10.60 -9.32 40.55
CA ARG A 39 9.51 -8.70 39.77
C ARG A 39 10.06 -7.81 38.65
N GLN A 40 11.10 -7.04 38.93
CA GLN A 40 11.75 -6.19 37.94
C GLN A 40 12.44 -7.03 36.85
N ASP A 41 13.11 -8.12 37.23
CA ASP A 41 13.76 -9.06 36.31
C ASP A 41 12.73 -9.67 35.35
N ILE A 42 11.62 -10.19 35.90
CA ILE A 42 10.49 -10.72 35.13
C ILE A 42 9.92 -9.67 34.16
N TYR A 43 9.82 -8.41 34.59
CA TYR A 43 9.38 -7.29 33.76
C TYR A 43 10.35 -7.00 32.61
N VAL A 44 11.65 -6.94 32.88
CA VAL A 44 12.69 -6.73 31.88
C VAL A 44 12.67 -7.86 30.84
N SER A 45 12.67 -9.13 31.27
CA SER A 45 12.59 -10.25 30.32
C SER A 45 11.32 -10.20 29.46
N GLY A 46 10.19 -9.74 30.02
CA GLY A 46 8.97 -9.54 29.26
C GLY A 46 9.04 -8.40 28.24
N LEU A 47 9.83 -7.36 28.51
CA LEU A 47 10.09 -6.29 27.54
C LEU A 47 11.03 -6.78 26.43
N GLU A 48 12.06 -7.54 26.78
CA GLU A 48 13.00 -8.12 25.80
C GLU A 48 12.29 -9.09 24.85
N GLU A 49 11.41 -9.95 25.37
CA GLU A 49 10.58 -10.85 24.55
C GLU A 49 9.65 -10.06 23.60
N LYS A 50 8.96 -9.03 24.12
CA LYS A 50 8.10 -8.16 23.31
C LYS A 50 8.90 -7.42 22.24
N LEU A 51 10.09 -6.93 22.58
CA LEU A 51 10.96 -6.25 21.64
C LEU A 51 11.38 -7.22 20.52
N GLY A 52 11.82 -8.42 20.86
CA GLY A 52 12.18 -9.44 19.88
C GLY A 52 11.02 -9.81 18.95
N GLN A 53 9.80 -9.94 19.49
CA GLN A 53 8.60 -10.17 18.67
C GLN A 53 8.33 -8.99 17.73
N GLN A 54 8.39 -7.74 18.23
CA GLN A 54 8.18 -6.55 17.42
C GLN A 54 9.22 -6.40 16.31
N GLU A 55 10.48 -6.72 16.58
CA GLU A 55 11.54 -6.73 15.57
C GLU A 55 11.26 -7.75 14.45
N GLY A 56 10.77 -8.94 14.82
CA GLY A 56 10.31 -9.96 13.87
C GLY A 56 9.14 -9.46 13.01
N ASP A 57 8.10 -8.93 13.65
CA ASP A 57 6.92 -8.40 12.96
C ASP A 57 7.30 -7.27 11.99
N ILE A 58 8.21 -6.38 12.39
CA ILE A 58 8.72 -5.30 11.54
C ILE A 58 9.45 -5.86 10.32
N ALA A 59 10.25 -6.92 10.48
CA ALA A 59 10.95 -7.54 9.35
C ALA A 59 9.96 -8.15 8.34
N ASP A 60 8.94 -8.86 8.83
CA ASP A 60 7.90 -9.48 8.00
C ASP A 60 7.03 -8.43 7.28
N LEU A 61 6.68 -7.35 7.99
CA LEU A 61 5.94 -6.22 7.40
C LEU A 61 6.75 -5.53 6.31
N ARG A 62 8.06 -5.34 6.50
CA ARG A 62 8.94 -4.77 5.47
C ARG A 62 9.01 -5.65 4.23
N GLN A 63 9.15 -6.96 4.41
CA GLN A 63 9.17 -7.90 3.28
C GLN A 63 7.83 -7.90 2.53
N THR A 64 6.71 -7.84 3.26
CA THR A 64 5.37 -7.79 2.67
C THR A 64 5.13 -6.49 1.91
N LEU A 65 5.59 -5.36 2.46
CA LEU A 65 5.55 -4.06 1.80
C LEU A 65 6.33 -4.07 0.49
N GLU A 66 7.55 -4.61 0.48
CA GLU A 66 8.38 -4.70 -0.72
C GLU A 66 7.72 -5.55 -1.81
N LYS A 67 7.16 -6.72 -1.43
CA LYS A 67 6.40 -7.57 -2.36
C LYS A 67 5.18 -6.84 -2.94
N ALA A 68 4.44 -6.10 -2.11
CA ALA A 68 3.27 -5.34 -2.56
C ALA A 68 3.65 -4.19 -3.50
N GLN A 69 4.76 -3.50 -3.24
CA GLN A 69 5.27 -2.44 -4.11
C GLN A 69 5.68 -2.99 -5.48
N LEU A 70 6.35 -4.14 -5.53
CA LEU A 70 6.70 -4.80 -6.79
C LEU A 70 5.46 -5.17 -7.60
N GLN A 71 4.47 -5.81 -6.96
CA GLN A 71 3.20 -6.17 -7.61
C GLN A 71 2.45 -4.94 -8.14
N LEU A 72 2.44 -3.84 -7.38
CA LEU A 72 1.82 -2.59 -7.82
C LEU A 72 2.53 -2.03 -9.06
N SER A 73 3.86 -2.02 -9.07
CA SER A 73 4.66 -1.55 -10.21
C SER A 73 4.39 -2.38 -11.47
N GLU A 74 4.39 -3.71 -11.34
CA GLU A 74 4.05 -4.61 -12.45
C GLU A 74 2.63 -4.38 -12.97
N SER A 75 1.66 -4.23 -12.06
CA SER A 75 0.27 -3.97 -12.41
C SER A 75 0.12 -2.67 -13.19
N GLN A 76 0.75 -1.58 -12.71
CA GLN A 76 0.77 -0.30 -13.40
C GLN A 76 1.44 -0.39 -14.78
N GLN A 77 2.51 -1.16 -14.92
CA GLN A 77 3.14 -1.37 -16.22
C GLN A 77 2.21 -2.13 -17.18
N ARG A 78 1.54 -3.19 -16.71
CA ARG A 78 0.54 -3.93 -17.50
C ARG A 78 -0.60 -3.03 -17.92
N GLU A 79 -1.14 -2.22 -17.01
CA GLU A 79 -2.19 -1.26 -17.28
C GLU A 79 -1.77 -0.26 -18.36
N LYS A 80 -0.58 0.34 -18.26
CA LYS A 80 -0.04 1.27 -19.28
C LYS A 80 -0.01 0.64 -20.67
N VAL A 81 0.36 -0.64 -20.77
CA VAL A 81 0.37 -1.36 -22.06
C VAL A 81 -1.06 -1.57 -22.57
N LEU A 82 -1.98 -1.97 -21.69
CA LEU A 82 -3.39 -2.16 -22.07
C LEU A 82 -4.04 -0.86 -22.54
N VAL A 83 -3.78 0.26 -21.87
CA VAL A 83 -4.29 1.58 -22.27
C VAL A 83 -3.82 1.95 -23.68
N ARG A 84 -2.53 1.78 -23.99
CA ARG A 84 -2.00 2.06 -25.34
C ARG A 84 -2.65 1.17 -26.41
N ARG A 85 -2.85 -0.12 -26.10
CA ARG A 85 -3.51 -1.06 -27.02
C ARG A 85 -4.98 -0.70 -27.24
N LEU A 86 -5.68 -0.31 -26.19
CA LEU A 86 -7.07 0.15 -26.29
C LEU A 86 -7.19 1.39 -27.15
N ALA A 87 -6.31 2.39 -26.94
CA ALA A 87 -6.28 3.60 -27.76
C ALA A 87 -6.00 3.30 -29.23
N ALA A 88 -5.05 2.40 -29.54
CA ALA A 88 -4.77 1.99 -30.92
C ALA A 88 -6.00 1.32 -31.57
N LYS A 89 -6.66 0.41 -30.85
CA LYS A 89 -7.87 -0.28 -31.33
C LYS A 89 -9.05 0.68 -31.52
N GLU A 90 -9.16 1.71 -30.68
CA GLU A 90 -10.13 2.78 -30.85
C GLU A 90 -9.85 3.60 -32.11
N GLN A 91 -8.59 3.98 -32.35
CA GLN A 91 -8.20 4.70 -33.56
C GLN A 91 -8.53 3.91 -34.84
N GLU A 92 -8.20 2.61 -34.89
CA GLU A 92 -8.54 1.75 -36.02
C GLU A 92 -10.05 1.73 -36.30
N SER A 93 -10.86 1.65 -35.24
CA SER A 93 -12.32 1.70 -35.37
C SER A 93 -12.81 3.03 -35.93
N GLN A 94 -12.24 4.15 -35.47
CA GLN A 94 -12.57 5.48 -35.98
C GLN A 94 -12.16 5.62 -37.46
N ASP A 95 -10.98 5.13 -37.84
CA ASP A 95 -10.48 5.16 -39.22
C ASP A 95 -11.38 4.34 -40.17
N LEU A 96 -11.89 3.19 -39.72
CA LEU A 96 -12.86 2.40 -40.48
C LEU A 96 -14.18 3.15 -40.69
N VAL A 97 -14.68 3.85 -39.67
CA VAL A 97 -15.89 4.68 -39.78
C VAL A 97 -15.68 5.81 -40.78
N VAL A 98 -14.54 6.50 -40.70
CA VAL A 98 -14.16 7.58 -41.63
C VAL A 98 -14.05 7.04 -43.05
N SER A 99 -13.34 5.93 -43.27
CA SER A 99 -13.17 5.29 -44.57
C SER A 99 -14.50 4.84 -45.19
N LYS A 100 -15.40 4.24 -44.39
CA LYS A 100 -16.75 3.88 -44.83
C LYS A 100 -17.57 5.11 -45.23
N ARG A 101 -17.52 6.17 -44.41
CA ARG A 101 -18.22 7.44 -44.72
C ARG A 101 -17.68 8.08 -46.00
N PHE A 102 -16.36 8.08 -46.18
CA PHE A 102 -15.70 8.58 -47.37
C PHE A 102 -16.15 7.78 -48.61
N ARG A 103 -16.11 6.45 -48.54
CA ARG A 103 -16.57 5.58 -49.64
C ARG A 103 -18.04 5.81 -50.00
N LYS A 104 -18.93 5.92 -49.01
CA LYS A 104 -20.35 6.20 -49.25
C LYS A 104 -20.54 7.55 -49.96
N ARG A 105 -19.84 8.58 -49.51
CA ARG A 105 -19.84 9.90 -50.18
C ARG A 105 -19.31 9.81 -51.61
N TRP A 106 -18.18 9.12 -51.81
CA TRP A 106 -17.59 8.93 -53.13
C TRP A 106 -18.48 8.13 -54.10
N SER A 107 -19.21 7.14 -53.59
CA SER A 107 -20.19 6.36 -54.37
C SER A 107 -21.40 7.18 -54.82
N GLY A 108 -21.82 8.17 -54.01
CA GLY A 108 -22.93 9.08 -54.33
C GLY A 108 -22.55 10.29 -55.18
N SER A 109 -21.26 10.55 -55.39
CA SER A 109 -20.77 11.66 -56.23
C SER A 109 -20.85 11.32 -57.72
N ASN A 110 -21.17 12.31 -58.56
CA ASN A 110 -21.25 12.12 -60.00
C ASN A 110 -19.87 11.80 -60.61
N VAL A 111 -19.82 11.18 -61.80
CA VAL A 111 -18.55 10.80 -62.46
C VAL A 111 -17.66 12.01 -62.72
N HIS A 112 -18.25 13.20 -62.91
CA HIS A 112 -17.52 14.46 -63.11
C HIS A 112 -16.78 14.92 -61.83
N ASP A 113 -17.43 14.84 -60.66
CA ASP A 113 -16.81 15.15 -59.35
C ASP A 113 -15.68 14.18 -59.01
N ARG A 114 -15.84 12.90 -59.36
CA ARG A 114 -14.80 11.87 -59.11
C ARG A 114 -13.54 12.10 -59.94
N LYS A 115 -13.66 12.65 -61.16
CA LYS A 115 -12.52 12.98 -62.02
C LYS A 115 -11.77 14.23 -61.57
N TRP A 116 -12.48 15.24 -61.03
CA TRP A 116 -11.85 16.45 -60.49
C TRP A 116 -10.97 16.16 -59.25
N PHE A 117 -11.43 15.30 -58.33
CA PHE A 117 -10.70 15.02 -57.09
C PHE A 117 -9.36 14.27 -57.29
N ILE A 118 -9.23 13.47 -58.36
CA ILE A 118 -7.99 12.75 -58.71
C ILE A 118 -6.93 13.70 -59.29
N PHE A 119 -7.36 14.84 -59.86
CA PHE A 119 -6.47 15.81 -60.51
C PHE A 119 -6.03 16.96 -59.59
N THR A 120 -6.62 17.08 -58.40
CA THR A 120 -6.37 18.18 -57.44
C THR A 120 -5.53 17.77 -56.22
N VAL A 121 -5.21 16.49 -56.05
CA VAL A 121 -4.18 16.00 -55.11
C VAL A 121 -2.91 15.70 -55.88
#